data_AF-A0A5K1HLI0-F1
#
_entry.id   AF-A0A5K1HLI0-F1
#
_cell.length_a   1.000
_cell.length_b   1.000
_cell.length_c   1.000
_cell.angle_alpha   90.00
_cell.angle_beta   90.00
_cell.angle_gamma   90.00
#
_symmetry.space_group_name_H-M   'P 1'
#
loop_
_entity.id
_entity.type
_entity.pdbx_description
1 polymer ?
#
loop_
_entity_poly.entity_id
_entity_poly.type
_entity_poly.pdbx_seq_one_letter_code
_entity_poly.pdbx_strand_id
1 'polypeptide(L)' 'MQKYIMGKTIDAGKYVICATQMLESMEVKPRPTRAEVADITNAVLDLTDATMTSGETTNGLFPIDSARMLRT' A
#
# COMPACT_ATOMS: atom_id res chain seq x y z
N MET A 1 -15.11 0.27 -5.49
CA MET A 1 -14.47 -0.52 -6.56
C MET A 1 -13.40 -1.45 -5.99
N GLN A 2 -12.37 -0.96 -5.30
CA GLN A 2 -11.29 -1.77 -4.71
C GLN A 2 -11.79 -2.99 -3.92
N LYS A 3 -12.58 -2.81 -2.86
CA LYS A 3 -13.15 -3.91 -2.06
C LYS A 3 -13.88 -4.98 -2.89
N TYR A 4 -14.61 -4.56 -3.92
CA TYR A 4 -15.35 -5.48 -4.79
C TYR A 4 -14.41 -6.35 -5.63
N ILE A 5 -13.34 -5.77 -6.18
CA ILE A 5 -12.33 -6.51 -6.94
C ILE A 5 -11.58 -7.47 -6.00
N MET A 6 -11.20 -7.00 -4.82
CA MET A 6 -10.49 -7.82 -3.83
C MET A 6 -11.33 -9.04 -3.44
N GLY A 7 -12.59 -8.84 -3.04
CA GLY A 7 -13.49 -9.95 -2.69
C GLY A 7 -13.65 -10.97 -3.82
N LYS A 8 -13.86 -10.53 -5.06
CA LYS A 8 -13.94 -11.41 -6.23
C LYS A 8 -12.67 -12.22 -6.48
N THR A 9 -11.50 -11.63 -6.19
CA THR A 9 -10.20 -12.26 -6.45
C THR A 9 -9.87 -13.28 -5.36
N ILE A 10 -10.20 -12.95 -4.09
CA ILE A 10 -10.12 -13.85 -2.94
C ILE A 10 -11.06 -15.05 -3.13
N ASP A 11 -12.31 -14.80 -3.53
CA ASP A 11 -13.30 -15.86 -3.82
C ASP A 11 -12.82 -16.79 -4.94
N ALA A 12 -12.03 -16.28 -5.88
CA ALA A 12 -11.42 -17.05 -6.96
C ALA A 12 -10.12 -17.77 -6.55
N GLY A 13 -9.68 -17.67 -5.29
CA GLY A 13 -8.43 -18.25 -4.79
C GLY A 13 -7.19 -17.68 -5.47
N LYS A 14 -7.23 -16.41 -5.88
CA LYS A 14 -6.12 -15.71 -6.54
C LYS A 14 -5.50 -14.70 -5.58
N TYR A 15 -4.20 -14.49 -5.73
CA TYR A 15 -3.48 -13.47 -4.97
C TYR A 15 -3.92 -12.06 -5.36
N VAL A 16 -4.05 -11.19 -4.36
CA VAL A 16 -4.38 -9.78 -4.47
C VAL A 16 -3.21 -8.94 -4.00
N ILE A 17 -2.75 -8.04 -4.86
CA ILE A 17 -1.73 -7.04 -4.51
C ILE A 17 -2.38 -5.66 -4.61
N CYS A 18 -2.39 -4.93 -3.50
CA CYS A 18 -2.82 -3.54 -3.48
C CYS A 18 -1.64 -2.66 -3.91
N ALA A 19 -1.82 -1.96 -5.04
CA ALA A 19 -0.79 -1.19 -5.71
C ALA A 19 -1.24 0.26 -5.94
N THR A 20 -0.27 1.19 -5.96
CA THR A 20 -0.38 2.64 -6.20
C THR A 20 -0.86 3.50 -5.00
N GLN A 21 -0.24 4.67 -4.84
CA GLN A 21 -0.59 5.75 -3.89
C GLN A 21 -0.70 5.37 -2.40
N MET A 22 -0.01 4.32 -1.98
CA MET A 22 -0.04 3.87 -0.59
C MET A 22 0.75 4.82 0.32
N LEU A 23 1.83 5.44 -0.17
CA LEU A 23 2.71 6.31 0.61
C LEU A 23 3.20 7.53 -0.22
N GLU A 24 2.41 8.03 -1.16
CA GLU A 24 2.81 9.05 -2.15
C GLU A 24 3.50 10.27 -1.53
N SER A 25 3.02 10.74 -0.36
CA SER A 25 3.62 11.87 0.35
C SER A 25 5.04 11.60 0.85
N MET A 26 5.42 10.33 1.01
CA MET A 26 6.76 9.91 1.41
C MET A 26 7.81 10.03 0.31
N GLU A 27 7.43 10.37 -0.92
CA GLU A 27 8.40 10.78 -1.94
C GLU A 27 9.19 12.03 -1.51
N VAL A 28 8.53 12.95 -0.80
CA VAL A 28 9.12 14.24 -0.39
C VAL A 28 9.09 14.49 1.12
N LYS A 29 8.36 13.68 1.90
CA LYS A 29 8.26 13.80 3.36
C LYS A 29 8.78 12.55 4.07
N PRO A 30 9.36 12.67 5.27
CA PRO A 30 9.84 11.51 6.02
C PRO A 30 8.72 10.69 6.68
N ARG A 31 7.46 11.14 6.63
CA ARG A 31 6.31 10.46 7.23
C ARG A 31 5.07 10.58 6.35
N PRO A 32 4.24 9.53 6.30
CA PRO A 32 3.00 9.57 5.56
C PRO A 32 1.94 10.39 6.30
N THR A 33 0.91 10.76 5.56
CA THR A 33 -0.31 11.34 6.08
C THR A 33 -1.16 10.28 6.80
N ARG A 34 -2.09 10.74 7.65
CA ARG A 34 -3.06 9.84 8.29
C ARG A 34 -3.96 9.11 7.28
N ALA A 35 -4.24 9.75 6.15
CA ALA A 35 -5.07 9.16 5.10
C ALA A 35 -4.37 7.96 4.46
N GLU A 36 -3.10 8.10 4.11
CA GLU A 36 -2.27 7.01 3.55
C GLU A 36 -2.15 5.82 4.52
N VAL A 37 -1.91 6.10 5.81
CA VAL A 37 -1.87 5.04 6.83
C VAL A 37 -3.22 4.32 6.94
N ALA A 38 -4.33 5.06 6.91
CA ALA A 38 -5.66 4.46 6.95
C ALA A 38 -5.94 3.61 5.71
N ASP A 39 -5.47 4.02 4.54
CA ASP A 39 -5.67 3.29 3.29
C ASP A 39 -4.91 1.95 3.27
N ILE A 40 -3.64 1.96 3.72
CA ILE A 40 -2.86 0.73 3.93
C ILE A 40 -3.55 -0.18 4.94
N THR A 41 -4.00 0.39 6.07
CA THR A 41 -4.69 -0.38 7.12
C THR A 41 -5.96 -1.05 6.57
N ASN A 42 -6.73 -0.32 5.76
CA ASN A 42 -7.92 -0.87 5.12
C ASN A 42 -7.59 -1.99 4.13
N ALA A 43 -6.53 -1.85 3.33
CA ALA A 43 -6.10 -2.91 2.42
C ALA A 43 -5.70 -4.20 3.16
N VAL A 44 -5.02 -4.08 4.31
CA VAL A 44 -4.69 -5.22 5.18
C VAL A 44 -5.95 -5.85 5.77
N LEU A 45 -6.89 -5.04 6.27
CA LEU A 45 -8.17 -5.51 6.81
C LEU A 45 -9.04 -6.20 5.74
N ASP A 46 -8.92 -5.75 4.48
CA ASP A 46 -9.58 -6.34 3.32
C ASP A 46 -8.85 -7.58 2.78
N LEU A 47 -7.86 -8.10 3.51
CA LEU A 47 -7.12 -9.33 3.23
C LEU A 47 -6.30 -9.30 1.93
N THR A 48 -5.65 -8.17 1.64
CA THR A 48 -4.63 -8.13 0.58
C THR A 48 -3.46 -9.04 0.94
N ASP A 49 -2.93 -9.79 -0.02
CA ASP A 49 -1.76 -10.66 0.20
C ASP A 49 -0.46 -9.86 0.26
N ALA A 50 -0.39 -8.78 -0.52
CA ALA A 50 0.76 -7.88 -0.51
C ALA A 50 0.34 -6.43 -0.78
N THR A 51 1.23 -5.52 -0.40
CA THR A 51 1.19 -4.09 -0.76
C THR A 51 2.43 -3.75 -1.59
N MET A 52 2.30 -2.79 -2.50
CA MET A 52 3.38 -2.41 -3.42
C MET A 52 3.70 -0.92 -3.32
N THR A 53 4.99 -0.61 -3.20
CA THR A 53 5.55 0.74 -3.38
C THR A 53 5.90 0.99 -4.84
N SER A 54 5.76 2.23 -5.29
CA SER A 54 6.09 2.68 -6.65
C SER A 54 7.21 3.73 -6.61
N GLY A 55 6.88 5.01 -6.80
CA GLY A 55 7.84 6.12 -6.82
C GLY A 55 8.48 6.37 -5.46
N GLU A 56 7.80 5.99 -4.38
CA GLU A 56 8.22 6.19 -2.99
C GLU A 56 9.54 5.50 -2.65
N THR A 57 9.79 4.33 -3.25
CA THR A 57 11.03 3.55 -3.06
C THR A 57 11.99 3.67 -4.24
N THR A 58 11.48 3.97 -5.43
CA THR A 58 12.30 4.08 -6.65
C THR A 58 13.06 5.41 -6.70
N ASN A 59 12.35 6.53 -6.52
CA ASN A 59 12.88 7.89 -6.71
C ASN A 59 12.63 8.83 -5.52
N GLY A 60 11.93 8.36 -4.47
CA GLY A 60 11.63 9.16 -3.29
C GLY A 60 12.87 9.53 -2.48
N LEU A 61 12.77 10.62 -1.71
CA LEU A 61 13.83 11.08 -0.80
C LEU A 61 14.02 10.16 0.42
N PHE A 62 13.02 9.35 0.75
CA PHE A 62 13.00 8.49 1.95
C PHE A 62 12.72 7.01 1.60
N PRO A 63 13.44 6.38 0.67
CA PRO A 63 13.06 5.09 0.10
C PRO A 63 13.12 3.95 1.12
N ILE A 64 14.11 3.98 2.03
CA ILE A 64 14.25 2.97 3.09
C ILE A 64 13.13 3.13 4.13
N ASP A 65 12.77 4.36 4.48
CA ASP A 65 11.71 4.62 5.46
C ASP A 65 10.34 4.23 4.89
N SER A 66 10.08 4.53 3.61
CA SER A 66 8.89 4.06 2.89
C SER A 66 8.78 2.53 2.90
N ALA A 67 9.87 1.82 2.60
CA ALA A 67 9.88 0.35 2.63
C ALA A 67 9.67 -0.20 4.05
N ARG A 68 10.25 0.45 5.08
CA ARG A 68 10.04 0.06 6.48
C ARG A 68 8.62 0.33 6.96
N MET A 69 7.96 1.35 6.43
CA MET A 69 6.59 1.69 6.81
C MET A 69 5.59 0.59 6.42
N LEU A 70 5.82 -0.10 5.31
CA LEU A 70 4.99 -1.24 4.87
C LEU A 70 5.44 -2.59 5.44
N ARG A 71 6.64 -2.65 6.04
CA ARG A 71 7.18 -3.87 6.66
C ARG A 71 6.49 -4.07 8.01
N THR A 72 5.34 -4.74 7.98
CA THR A 72 4.64 -5.27 9.16
C THR A 72 5.05 -6.72 9.38
#